data_AF-A0A952TQH9-F1
#
_entry.id   AF-A0A952TQH9-F1
#
_cell.length_a   1.000
_cell.length_b   1.000
_cell.length_c   1.000
_cell.angle_alpha   90.00
_cell.angle_beta   90.00
_cell.angle_gamma   90.00
#
_symmetry.space_group_name_H-M   'P 1'
#
loop_
_entity.id
_entity.type
_entity.pdbx_description
1 polymer ?
#
loop_
_entity_poly.entity_id
_entity_poly.type
_entity_poly.pdbx_seq_one_letter_code
_entity_poly.pdbx_strand_id
1 'polypeptide(L)' 'MQIRPMTPGIDGTAAARRETLIVADVDQFPGYITCDAAWRSEIVVPLFRGDELLGVLDVDSPRLNRFGDAKKAVL' A
#
# COMPACT_ATOMS: atom_id res chain seq x y z
N MET A 1 3.02 9.28 -3.95
CA MET A 1 4.30 8.63 -3.61
C MET A 1 4.82 9.27 -2.35
N GLN A 2 4.62 8.60 -1.22
CA GLN A 2 5.13 9.03 0.08
C GLN A 2 5.77 7.81 0.78
N ILE A 3 6.75 8.07 1.63
CA ILE A 3 7.29 7.06 2.55
C ILE A 3 6.60 7.32 3.89
N ARG A 4 5.69 6.44 4.30
CA ARG A 4 4.91 6.60 5.53
C ARG A 4 5.41 5.68 6.65
N PRO A 5 5.28 6.08 7.93
CA PRO A 5 5.41 5.15 9.05
C PRO A 5 4.36 4.04 8.95
N MET A 6 4.70 2.83 9.40
CA MET A 6 3.76 1.70 9.42
C MET A 6 2.59 2.01 10.35
N THR A 7 1.42 2.22 9.76
CA THR A 7 0.16 2.39 10.49
C THR A 7 -0.75 1.18 10.27
N PRO A 8 -1.65 0.85 11.22
CA PRO A 8 -2.64 -0.21 11.01
C PRO A 8 -3.49 0.10 9.77
N GLY A 9 -3.65 -0.88 8.87
CA GLY A 9 -4.35 -0.71 7.60
C GLY A 9 -3.60 -1.35 6.43
N ILE A 10 -3.69 -0.76 5.24
CA ILE A 10 -3.06 -1.26 4.01
C ILE A 10 -1.53 -1.25 4.15
N ASP A 11 -0.96 -0.12 4.58
CA ASP A 11 0.48 0.06 4.88
C ASP A 11 1.04 -1.02 5.81
N GLY A 12 0.41 -1.18 6.99
CA GLY A 12 0.81 -2.17 7.98
C GLY A 12 0.64 -3.61 7.50
N THR A 13 -0.38 -3.89 6.68
CA THR A 13 -0.59 -5.23 6.11
C THR A 13 0.51 -5.59 5.11
N ALA A 14 0.92 -4.64 4.25
CA ALA A 14 2.00 -4.85 3.30
C ALA A 14 3.33 -5.11 4.00
N ALA A 15 3.64 -4.31 5.02
CA ALA A 15 4.81 -4.48 5.86
C ALA A 15 4.83 -5.83 6.60
N ALA A 16 3.72 -6.21 7.24
CA ALA A 16 3.62 -7.46 8.00
C ALA A 16 3.73 -8.70 7.10
N ARG A 17 3.15 -8.65 5.90
CA ARG A 17 3.25 -9.74 4.92
C ARG A 17 4.57 -9.75 4.17
N ARG A 18 5.35 -8.66 4.24
CA ARG A 18 6.58 -8.45 3.45
C ARG A 18 6.33 -8.61 1.94
N GLU A 19 5.17 -8.17 1.49
CA GLU A 19 4.71 -8.30 0.12
C GLU A 19 4.10 -7.01 -0.39
N THR A 20 4.25 -6.76 -1.69
CA THR A 20 3.51 -5.69 -2.38
C THR A 20 2.00 -5.96 -2.31
N LEU A 21 1.24 -4.97 -1.85
CA LEU A 21 -0.21 -5.00 -1.91
C LEU A 21 -0.72 -4.06 -2.99
N ILE A 22 -1.64 -4.58 -3.81
CA ILE A 22 -2.36 -3.81 -4.81
C ILE A 22 -3.82 -3.84 -4.41
N VAL A 23 -4.36 -2.68 -4.03
CA VAL A 23 -5.73 -2.52 -3.56
C VAL A 23 -6.51 -1.80 -4.65
N ALA A 24 -7.41 -2.53 -5.32
CA ALA A 24 -8.20 -1.99 -6.42
C ALA A 24 -9.31 -1.03 -5.94
N ASP A 25 -9.83 -1.24 -4.72
CA ASP A 25 -10.79 -0.37 -4.05
C ASP A 25 -10.46 -0.30 -2.56
N VAL A 26 -9.98 0.85 -2.09
CA VAL A 26 -9.55 1.03 -0.69
C VAL A 26 -10.73 0.91 0.29
N ASP A 27 -11.93 1.31 -0.13
CA ASP A 27 -13.16 1.21 0.67
C ASP A 27 -13.56 -0.24 0.96
N GLN A 28 -13.10 -1.19 0.13
CA GLN A 28 -13.36 -2.62 0.30
C GLN A 28 -12.29 -3.31 1.16
N PHE A 29 -11.21 -2.61 1.52
CA PHE A 29 -10.15 -3.20 2.30
C PHE A 29 -10.54 -3.26 3.79
N PRO A 30 -10.52 -4.45 4.42
CA PRO A 30 -10.94 -4.60 5.81
C PRO A 30 -10.01 -3.83 6.76
N GLY A 31 -10.59 -2.94 7.56
CA GLY A 31 -9.82 -2.09 8.49
C GLY A 31 -9.21 -0.85 7.84
N TYR A 32 -9.64 -0.47 6.63
CA TYR A 32 -9.28 0.82 6.05
C TYR A 32 -9.92 1.97 6.84
N ILE A 33 -9.08 2.88 7.34
CA ILE A 33 -9.48 4.11 8.01
C ILE A 33 -9.20 5.24 7.03
N THR A 34 -10.23 5.74 6.35
CA THR A 34 -10.09 6.80 5.34
C THR A 34 -9.63 8.10 6.01
N CYS A 35 -8.45 8.62 5.65
CA CYS A 35 -8.03 9.96 6.07
C CYS A 35 -8.41 11.03 5.03
N ASP A 36 -8.58 10.63 3.76
CA ASP A 36 -9.02 11.50 2.66
C ASP A 36 -9.98 10.74 1.74
N ALA A 37 -11.21 11.25 1.59
CA ALA A 37 -12.28 10.63 0.81
C ALA A 37 -12.03 10.61 -0.71
N ALA A 38 -10.95 11.26 -1.16
CA ALA A 38 -10.60 11.32 -2.57
C ALA A 38 -9.94 10.02 -3.09
N TRP A 39 -9.40 9.15 -2.23
CA TRP A 39 -8.63 7.99 -2.67
C TRP A 39 -9.52 6.77 -2.91
N ARG A 40 -9.26 6.06 -4.00
CA ARG A 40 -10.05 4.92 -4.49
C ARG A 40 -9.21 3.67 -4.71
N SER A 41 -7.93 3.78 -5.05
CA SER A 41 -7.02 2.62 -5.13
C SER A 41 -5.63 2.97 -4.62
N GLU A 42 -4.88 1.96 -4.19
CA GLU A 42 -3.59 2.12 -3.53
C GLU A 42 -2.65 0.97 -3.94
N ILE A 43 -1.37 1.28 -4.10
CA ILE A 43 -0.30 0.27 -4.17
C ILE A 43 0.74 0.58 -3.10
N VAL A 44 1.04 -0.44 -2.29
CA VAL A 44 2.03 -0.35 -1.22
C VAL A 44 3.13 -1.36 -1.47
N VAL A 45 4.37 -0.88 -1.55
CA VAL A 45 5.57 -1.69 -1.77
C VAL A 45 6.46 -1.61 -0.52
N PRO A 46 6.66 -2.71 0.22
CA PRO A 46 7.64 -2.72 1.32
C PRO A 46 9.07 -2.58 0.78
N LEU A 47 9.89 -1.80 1.49
CA LEU A 47 11.28 -1.50 1.15
C LEU A 47 12.21 -2.21 2.12
N PHE A 48 13.14 -3.02 1.61
CA PHE A 48 14.07 -3.79 2.44
C PHE A 48 15.53 -3.37 2.26
N ARG A 49 16.30 -3.54 3.33
CA ARG A 49 17.77 -3.58 3.29
C ARG A 49 18.23 -4.88 3.91
N GLY A 50 18.50 -5.87 3.07
CA GLY A 50 18.66 -7.24 3.54
C GLY A 50 17.35 -7.74 4.16
N ASP A 51 17.41 -8.23 5.40
CA ASP A 51 16.22 -8.71 6.12
C ASP A 51 15.47 -7.61 6.87
N GLU A 52 16.06 -6.41 6.99
CA GLU A 52 15.48 -5.26 7.69
C GLU A 52 14.45 -4.55 6.80
N LEU A 53 13.23 -4.37 7.33
CA LEU A 53 12.19 -3.56 6.69
C LEU A 53 12.44 -2.08 7.02
N LEU A 54 12.77 -1.28 6.01
CA LEU A 54 13.03 0.15 6.17
C LEU A 54 11.74 0.98 6.25
N GLY A 55 10.66 0.47 5.65
CA GLY A 55 9.38 1.16 5.56
C GLY A 55 8.58 0.69 4.35
N VAL A 56 7.61 1.49 3.95
CA VAL A 56 6.79 1.22 2.77
C VAL A 56 6.79 2.42 1.82
N LEU A 57 6.79 2.12 0.53
CA LEU A 57 6.49 3.06 -0.53
C LEU A 57 5.00 2.97 -0.82
N ASP A 58 4.29 4.06 -0.58
CA ASP A 58 2.85 4.13 -0.77
C ASP A 58 2.48 5.11 -1.90
N VAL A 59 1.55 4.67 -2.75
CA VAL A 59 1.03 5.42 -3.89
C VAL A 59 -0.49 5.27 -3.97
N ASP A 60 -1.20 6.35 -3.59
CA ASP A 60 -2.65 6.45 -3.71
C ASP A 60 -3.12 6.95 -5.08
N SER A 61 -4.40 6.68 -5.40
CA SER A 61 -5.07 7.21 -6.58
C SER A 61 -6.56 7.48 -6.35
N PRO A 62 -7.12 8.55 -6.94
CA PRO A 62 -8.56 8.79 -6.94
C PRO A 62 -9.34 7.92 -7.95
N ARG A 63 -8.65 7.07 -8.73
CA ARG A 63 -9.30 6.15 -9.67
C ARG A 63 -9.31 4.74 -9.09
N LEU A 64 -10.40 4.02 -9.30
CA LEU A 64 -10.47 2.59 -8.98
C LEU A 64 -9.50 1.78 -9.86
N ASN A 65 -8.93 0.73 -9.28
CA ASN A 65 -8.07 -0.25 -9.95
C ASN A 65 -6.96 0.35 -10.82
N ARG A 66 -6.35 1.48 -10.41
CA ARG A 66 -5.29 2.14 -11.20
C ARG A 66 -4.09 1.23 -11.44
N PHE A 67 -3.80 0.34 -10.49
CA PHE A 67 -2.59 -0.46 -10.45
C PHE A 67 -2.83 -1.93 -10.86
N GLY A 68 -3.96 -2.25 -11.51
CA GLY A 68 -4.41 -3.63 -11.78
C GLY A 68 -3.40 -4.54 -12.50
N ASP A 69 -2.57 -3.98 -13.38
CA ASP A 69 -1.52 -4.72 -14.11
C ASP A 69 -0.12 -4.50 -13.53
N ALA A 70 0.00 -3.81 -12.40
CA ALA A 70 1.29 -3.58 -11.77
C ALA A 70 1.90 -4.92 -11.36
N LYS A 71 3.08 -5.23 -11.89
CA LYS A 71 3.83 -6.40 -11.42
C LYS A 71 4.24 -6.15 -9.98
N LYS A 72 3.99 -7.13 -9.11
CA LYS A 72 4.48 -7.12 -7.72
C LYS A 72 6.01 -6.97 -7.77
N ALA A 73 6.50 -5.80 -7.41
CA ALA A 73 7.92 -5.50 -7.34
C ALA A 73 8.31 -5.45 -5.87
N VAL A 74 9.32 -6.25 -5.50
CA VAL A 74 9.97 -6.16 -4.20
C VAL A 74 11.23 -5.34 -4.39
N LEU A 75 11.43 -4.32 -3.55
CA LEU A 75 12.58 -3.40 -3.60
C LEU A 75 13.37 -3.44 -2.30
#